data_AF-A0A0U5E8R7-F1
#
_entry.id   AF-A0A0U5E8R7-F1
#
_cell.length_a   1.000
_cell.length_b   1.000
_cell.length_c   1.000
_cell.angle_alpha   90.00
_cell.angle_beta   90.00
_cell.angle_gamma   90.00
#
_symmetry.space_group_name_H-M   'P 1'
#
loop_
_entity.id
_entity.type
_entity.pdbx_description
1 polymer ?
#
loop_
_entity_poly.entity_id
_entity_poly.type
_entity_poly.pdbx_seq_one_letter_code
_entity_poly.pdbx_strand_id
1 'polypeptide(L)'
;MPQFLYLFFAAMLLALVGCASTTTAHLNPAPQEPICGRSTKAVILWTTQWRADQKDIPAREAAAAEGLSKFFAGSGCFKSASIRRLRETSMDSIEAAIVEATARHEKVVLIVIRELGPTVRIGSSMALVEGGTEVVLEISEYGVPGTVPRRFVVEWRDGGPGVVKGVASLPQDMQAALAVGLQPPAR
;
A
#
# COMPACT_ATOMS: atom_id res chain seq x y z
N MET A 1 53.80 5.65 17.11
CA MET A 1 53.23 5.84 15.76
C MET A 1 52.28 4.73 15.24
N PRO A 2 52.11 3.52 15.84
CA PRO A 2 51.18 2.52 15.26
C PRO A 2 49.73 2.69 15.74
N GLN A 3 49.49 3.34 16.88
CA GLN A 3 48.17 3.41 17.51
C GLN A 3 47.19 4.36 16.81
N PHE A 4 47.68 5.39 16.12
CA PHE A 4 46.86 6.28 15.29
C PHE A 4 46.38 5.60 14.00
N LEU A 5 47.11 4.60 13.49
CA LEU A 5 46.75 3.87 12.27
C LEU A 5 45.55 2.95 12.51
N TYR A 6 45.46 2.33 13.70
CA TYR A 6 44.34 1.46 14.08
C TYR A 6 43.02 2.23 14.30
N LEU A 7 43.08 3.44 14.85
CA LEU A 7 41.90 4.30 15.04
C LEU A 7 41.30 4.78 13.71
N PHE A 8 42.15 5.08 12.71
CA PHE A 8 41.68 5.48 11.38
C PHE A 8 41.02 4.31 10.61
N PHE A 9 41.57 3.09 10.72
CA PHE A 9 40.96 1.91 10.08
C PHE A 9 39.63 1.51 10.73
N ALA A 10 39.50 1.63 12.05
CA ALA A 10 38.25 1.36 12.75
C ALA A 10 37.13 2.37 12.38
N ALA A 11 37.48 3.64 12.19
CA ALA A 11 36.52 4.66 11.75
C ALA A 11 36.02 4.45 10.31
N MET A 12 36.86 3.91 9.42
CA MET A 12 36.50 3.63 8.03
C MET A 12 35.60 2.38 7.88
N LEU A 13 35.75 1.39 8.76
CA LEU A 13 34.91 0.18 8.79
C LEU A 13 33.50 0.42 9.37
N LEU A 14 33.33 1.41 10.24
CA LEU A 14 32.01 1.78 10.78
C LEU A 14 31.15 2.61 9.80
N ALA A 15 31.73 3.16 8.73
CA ALA A 15 31.03 3.99 7.76
C ALA A 15 30.33 3.19 6.63
N LEU A 16 30.49 1.86 6.57
CA LEU A 16 30.02 1.03 5.45
C LEU A 16 28.83 0.11 5.78
N VAL A 17 28.26 0.18 6.99
CA VAL A 17 27.11 -0.65 7.38
C VAL A 17 25.79 0.08 7.13
N GLY A 18 25.60 0.59 5.92
CA GLY A 18 24.32 1.12 5.47
C GLY A 18 23.57 0.05 4.66
N CYS A 19 22.77 -0.79 5.32
CA CYS A 19 21.72 -1.53 4.62
C CYS A 19 20.64 -0.52 4.23
N ALA A 20 20.83 0.20 3.13
CA ALA A 20 19.92 1.23 2.68
C ALA A 20 18.70 0.58 1.97
N SER A 21 17.87 -0.14 2.71
CA SER A 21 16.47 -0.33 2.30
C SER A 21 15.81 1.03 2.41
N THR A 22 15.31 1.53 1.28
CA THR A 22 14.62 2.81 1.19
C THR A 22 13.15 2.55 0.90
N THR A 23 12.29 3.05 1.78
CA THR A 23 10.86 3.11 1.54
C THR A 23 10.52 4.45 0.89
N THR A 24 9.82 4.44 -0.24
CA THR A 24 9.29 5.65 -0.87
C THR A 24 7.78 5.52 -1.06
N ALA A 25 7.09 6.66 -1.00
CA ALA A 25 5.65 6.70 -1.19
C ALA A 25 5.24 7.99 -1.89
N HIS A 26 4.34 7.87 -2.87
CA HIS A 26 3.83 8.99 -3.66
C HIS A 26 2.31 8.90 -3.77
N LEU A 27 1.66 10.07 -3.69
CA LEU A 27 0.22 10.22 -3.94
C LEU A 27 0.04 11.03 -5.22
N ASN A 28 -0.93 10.63 -6.06
CA ASN A 28 -1.24 11.37 -7.28
C ASN A 28 -2.76 11.54 -7.47
N PRO A 29 -3.29 12.77 -7.43
CA PRO A 29 -2.58 14.01 -7.11
C PRO A 29 -2.18 14.09 -5.62
N ALA A 30 -1.21 14.95 -5.29
CA ALA A 30 -0.84 15.29 -3.91
C ALA A 30 -1.04 16.79 -3.64
N PRO A 31 -1.33 17.21 -2.39
CA PRO A 31 -1.60 16.39 -1.20
C PRO A 31 -3.02 15.81 -1.17
N GLN A 32 -3.27 14.82 -0.31
CA GLN A 32 -4.60 14.25 -0.05
C GLN A 32 -4.98 14.40 1.42
N GLU A 33 -6.22 14.80 1.70
CA GLU A 33 -6.79 14.75 3.05
C GLU A 33 -7.02 13.30 3.49
N PRO A 34 -6.99 13.01 4.81
CA PRO A 34 -7.27 11.67 5.32
C PRO A 34 -8.61 11.10 4.82
N ILE A 35 -8.62 9.82 4.45
CA ILE A 35 -9.88 9.08 4.21
C ILE A 35 -10.40 8.52 5.54
N CYS A 36 -9.50 8.07 6.40
CA CYS A 36 -9.83 7.54 7.72
C CYS A 36 -10.56 8.58 8.58
N GLY A 37 -11.52 8.10 9.37
CA GLY A 37 -12.24 8.90 10.37
C GLY A 37 -12.74 7.99 11.49
N ARG A 38 -12.21 8.17 12.72
CA ARG A 38 -12.48 7.30 13.88
C ARG A 38 -13.95 7.15 14.26
N SER A 39 -14.78 8.16 13.96
CA SER A 39 -16.22 8.16 14.23
C SER A 39 -17.06 7.60 13.08
N THR A 40 -16.45 7.39 11.90
CA THR A 40 -17.14 7.03 10.66
C THR A 40 -17.18 5.53 10.48
N LYS A 41 -18.31 5.01 9.99
CA LYS A 41 -18.42 3.63 9.50
C LYS A 41 -18.13 3.60 8.00
N ALA A 42 -17.53 2.52 7.50
CA ALA A 42 -17.21 2.41 6.09
C ALA A 42 -17.54 1.04 5.48
N VAL A 43 -17.86 1.07 4.19
CA VAL A 43 -17.84 -0.09 3.29
C VAL A 43 -16.59 0.04 2.42
N ILE A 44 -15.71 -0.94 2.53
CA ILE A 44 -14.49 -1.05 1.73
C ILE A 44 -14.74 -2.04 0.60
N LEU A 45 -14.86 -1.52 -0.61
CA LEU A 45 -14.91 -2.32 -1.82
C LEU A 45 -13.48 -2.48 -2.33
N TRP A 46 -13.12 -3.68 -2.75
CA TRP A 46 -11.81 -3.88 -3.37
C TRP A 46 -11.85 -4.84 -4.53
N THR A 47 -10.94 -4.64 -5.47
CA THR A 47 -10.79 -5.42 -6.70
C THR A 47 -9.35 -5.34 -7.18
N THR A 48 -9.03 -6.07 -8.23
CA THR A 48 -7.70 -6.12 -8.82
C THR A 48 -7.75 -5.76 -10.30
N GLN A 49 -6.78 -4.98 -10.76
CA GLN A 49 -6.53 -4.70 -12.17
C GLN A 49 -5.04 -4.93 -12.43
N TRP A 50 -4.66 -6.20 -12.39
CA TRP A 50 -3.29 -6.62 -12.62
C TRP A 50 -2.82 -6.27 -14.04
N ARG A 51 -1.54 -5.98 -14.18
CA ARG A 51 -0.87 -6.00 -15.48
C ARG A 51 -0.97 -7.38 -16.14
N ALA A 52 -0.88 -7.39 -17.47
CA ALA A 52 -1.09 -8.60 -18.26
C ALA A 52 -0.12 -9.75 -17.93
N ASP A 53 1.10 -9.44 -17.50
CA ASP A 53 2.15 -10.42 -17.19
C ASP A 53 2.28 -10.70 -15.68
N GLN A 54 1.27 -10.36 -14.89
CA GLN A 54 1.27 -10.59 -13.46
C GLN A 54 1.30 -12.09 -13.14
N LYS A 55 2.36 -12.53 -12.46
CA LYS A 55 2.54 -13.91 -12.03
C LYS A 55 1.87 -14.16 -10.68
N ASP A 56 1.59 -15.41 -10.34
CA ASP A 56 1.12 -15.85 -9.01
C ASP A 56 -0.13 -15.09 -8.51
N ILE A 57 -1.06 -14.78 -9.42
CA ILE A 57 -2.28 -14.00 -9.13
C ILE A 57 -3.01 -14.50 -7.87
N PRO A 58 -3.31 -15.81 -7.69
CA PRO A 58 -4.04 -16.27 -6.52
C PRO A 58 -3.33 -15.96 -5.19
N ALA A 59 -2.01 -16.12 -5.13
CA ALA A 59 -1.23 -15.84 -3.92
C ALA A 59 -1.23 -14.35 -3.57
N ARG A 60 -1.16 -13.48 -4.60
CA ARG A 60 -1.20 -12.02 -4.41
C ARG A 60 -2.56 -11.52 -3.97
N GLU A 61 -3.62 -12.10 -4.51
CA GLU A 61 -4.98 -11.80 -4.07
C GLU A 61 -5.25 -12.24 -2.63
N ALA A 62 -4.72 -13.41 -2.24
CA ALA A 62 -4.77 -13.85 -0.85
C ALA A 62 -4.01 -12.88 0.07
N ALA A 63 -2.80 -12.48 -0.32
CA ALA A 63 -2.01 -11.50 0.43
C ALA A 63 -2.68 -10.12 0.52
N ALA A 64 -3.32 -9.67 -0.56
CA ALA A 64 -4.12 -8.43 -0.58
C ALA A 64 -5.30 -8.49 0.37
N ALA A 65 -6.08 -9.58 0.33
CA ALA A 65 -7.23 -9.79 1.22
C ALA A 65 -6.78 -9.80 2.69
N GLU A 66 -5.68 -10.49 3.00
CA GLU A 66 -5.10 -10.53 4.34
C GLU A 66 -4.62 -9.15 4.79
N GLY A 67 -3.89 -8.42 3.93
CA GLY A 67 -3.38 -7.08 4.22
C GLY A 67 -4.50 -6.07 4.48
N LEU A 68 -5.55 -6.06 3.65
CA LEU A 68 -6.75 -5.25 3.85
C LEU A 68 -7.44 -5.59 5.19
N SER A 69 -7.67 -6.88 5.44
CA SER A 69 -8.33 -7.34 6.67
C SER A 69 -7.56 -6.91 7.92
N LYS A 70 -6.23 -7.11 7.93
CA LYS A 70 -5.37 -6.72 9.05
C LYS A 70 -5.32 -5.21 9.23
N PHE A 71 -5.22 -4.44 8.13
CA PHE A 71 -5.20 -2.99 8.18
C PHE A 71 -6.46 -2.44 8.86
N PHE A 72 -7.64 -2.82 8.39
CA PHE A 72 -8.88 -2.25 8.92
C PHE A 72 -9.24 -2.77 10.32
N ALA A 73 -8.73 -3.95 10.71
CA ALA A 73 -8.86 -4.46 12.08
C ALA A 73 -7.94 -3.73 13.08
N GLY A 74 -6.74 -3.30 12.67
CA GLY A 74 -5.69 -2.84 13.58
C GLY A 74 -5.26 -1.36 13.47
N SER A 75 -5.70 -0.63 12.45
CA SER A 75 -5.27 0.75 12.20
C SER A 75 -6.09 1.81 12.94
N GLY A 76 -7.30 1.49 13.39
CA GLY A 76 -8.24 2.49 13.91
C GLY A 76 -8.73 3.48 12.85
N CYS A 77 -8.62 3.14 11.56
CA CYS A 77 -9.00 3.99 10.44
C CYS A 77 -10.48 4.40 10.48
N PHE A 78 -11.38 3.47 10.84
CA PHE A 78 -12.82 3.69 10.93
C PHE A 78 -13.35 3.15 12.26
N LYS A 79 -14.53 3.62 12.68
CA LYS A 79 -15.29 3.04 13.80
C LYS A 79 -15.59 1.56 13.55
N SER A 80 -15.96 1.25 12.30
CA SER A 80 -16.12 -0.10 11.79
C SER A 80 -15.98 -0.08 10.27
N ALA A 81 -15.41 -1.14 9.70
CA ALA A 81 -15.29 -1.32 8.27
C ALA A 81 -15.83 -2.70 7.85
N SER A 82 -16.72 -2.73 6.87
CA SER A 82 -17.09 -3.96 6.18
C SER A 82 -16.27 -4.08 4.89
N ILE A 83 -15.60 -5.21 4.68
CA ILE A 83 -14.72 -5.40 3.52
C ILE A 83 -15.40 -6.36 2.55
N ARG A 84 -15.53 -5.96 1.28
CA ARG A 84 -16.14 -6.76 0.23
C ARG A 84 -15.29 -6.75 -1.04
N ARG A 85 -14.94 -7.94 -1.52
CA ARG A 85 -14.30 -8.11 -2.83
C ARG A 85 -15.34 -7.99 -3.93
N LEU A 86 -15.06 -7.18 -4.95
CA LEU A 86 -15.77 -7.16 -6.22
C LEU A 86 -15.05 -8.12 -7.17
N ARG A 87 -15.77 -9.09 -7.76
CA ARG A 87 -15.19 -10.00 -8.77
C ARG A 87 -14.97 -9.28 -10.10
N GLU A 88 -15.87 -8.36 -10.42
CA GLU A 88 -15.78 -7.47 -11.57
C GLU A 88 -16.16 -6.06 -11.11
N THR A 89 -15.39 -5.07 -11.55
CA THR A 89 -15.65 -3.66 -11.23
C THR A 89 -16.71 -3.13 -12.20
N SER A 90 -17.98 -3.39 -11.91
CA SER A 90 -19.09 -2.78 -12.64
C SER A 90 -19.61 -1.54 -11.91
N MET A 91 -20.00 -0.52 -12.68
CA MET A 91 -20.61 0.69 -12.11
C MET A 91 -21.87 0.35 -11.31
N ASP A 92 -22.68 -0.60 -11.79
CA ASP A 92 -23.88 -1.07 -11.10
C ASP A 92 -23.57 -1.63 -9.69
N SER A 93 -22.50 -2.43 -9.56
CA SER A 93 -22.11 -3.00 -8.26
C SER A 93 -21.63 -1.92 -7.27
N ILE A 94 -20.96 -0.89 -7.79
CA ILE A 94 -20.47 0.23 -7.00
C ILE A 94 -21.64 1.12 -6.59
N GLU A 95 -22.56 1.43 -7.51
CA GLU A 95 -23.73 2.26 -7.26
C GLU A 95 -24.67 1.61 -6.24
N ALA A 96 -24.92 0.30 -6.38
CA ALA A 96 -25.69 -0.45 -5.39
C ALA A 96 -25.05 -0.36 -3.99
N ALA A 97 -23.72 -0.48 -3.89
CA ALA A 97 -23.01 -0.35 -2.63
C ALA A 97 -23.10 1.08 -2.05
N ILE A 98 -23.04 2.11 -2.90
CA ILE A 98 -23.18 3.51 -2.51
C ILE A 98 -24.58 3.80 -1.96
N VAL A 99 -25.63 3.34 -2.65
CA VAL A 99 -27.03 3.51 -2.20
C VAL A 99 -27.24 2.83 -0.85
N GLU A 100 -26.77 1.59 -0.72
CA GLU A 100 -26.89 0.81 0.52
C GLU A 100 -26.13 1.45 1.69
N ALA A 101 -24.88 1.88 1.47
CA ALA A 101 -24.06 2.54 2.47
C ALA A 101 -24.63 3.89 2.88
N THR A 102 -25.17 4.67 1.92
CA THR A 102 -25.80 5.97 2.19
C THR A 102 -27.00 5.80 3.13
N ALA A 103 -27.85 4.80 2.90
CA ALA A 103 -28.98 4.50 3.78
C ALA A 103 -28.54 4.17 5.22
N ARG A 104 -27.32 3.63 5.38
CA ARG A 104 -26.71 3.33 6.68
C ARG A 104 -25.79 4.43 7.23
N HIS A 105 -25.66 5.56 6.54
CA HIS A 105 -24.73 6.64 6.87
C HIS A 105 -23.26 6.14 6.95
N GLU A 106 -22.88 5.28 6.01
CA GLU A 106 -21.54 4.72 5.87
C GLU A 106 -20.82 5.35 4.68
N LYS A 107 -19.52 5.58 4.83
CA LYS A 107 -18.64 6.02 3.75
C LYS A 107 -18.33 4.82 2.83
N VAL A 108 -18.24 5.03 1.52
CA VAL A 108 -17.75 3.99 0.60
C VAL A 108 -16.35 4.33 0.10
N VAL A 109 -15.44 3.38 0.22
CA VAL A 109 -14.07 3.48 -0.31
C VAL A 109 -13.84 2.31 -1.24
N LEU A 110 -13.54 2.59 -2.52
CA LEU A 110 -13.11 1.60 -3.49
C LEU A 110 -11.58 1.60 -3.58
N ILE A 111 -10.98 0.42 -3.46
CA ILE A 111 -9.55 0.20 -3.58
C ILE A 111 -9.31 -0.76 -4.76
N VAL A 112 -8.73 -0.25 -5.84
CA VAL A 112 -8.28 -1.04 -6.97
C VAL A 112 -6.80 -1.32 -6.83
N ILE A 113 -6.43 -2.59 -6.77
CA ILE A 113 -5.04 -3.02 -6.65
C ILE A 113 -4.49 -3.24 -8.04
N ARG A 114 -3.53 -2.40 -8.45
CA ARG A 114 -2.84 -2.53 -9.74
C ARG A 114 -1.58 -3.38 -9.63
N GLU A 115 -0.83 -3.17 -8.55
CA GLU A 115 0.40 -3.89 -8.27
C GLU A 115 0.48 -4.26 -6.79
N LEU A 116 0.98 -5.47 -6.52
CA LEU A 116 1.30 -5.96 -5.18
C LEU A 116 2.35 -7.05 -5.35
N GLY A 117 3.63 -6.72 -5.20
CA GLY A 117 4.64 -7.69 -5.53
C GLY A 117 6.08 -7.33 -5.39
N PRO A 118 6.96 -8.35 -5.30
CA PRO A 118 8.38 -8.11 -5.37
C PRO A 118 8.77 -7.55 -6.74
N THR A 119 9.68 -6.61 -6.74
CA THR A 119 10.34 -6.06 -7.92
C THR A 119 11.83 -6.38 -7.87
N VAL A 120 12.43 -6.62 -9.03
CA VAL A 120 13.88 -6.80 -9.17
C VAL A 120 14.33 -5.93 -10.33
N ARG A 121 15.32 -5.09 -10.07
CA ARG A 121 16.01 -4.28 -11.07
C ARG A 121 17.46 -4.76 -11.16
N ILE A 122 17.92 -5.03 -12.37
CA ILE A 122 19.28 -5.50 -12.65
C ILE A 122 20.01 -4.38 -13.38
N GLY A 123 21.18 -3.99 -12.88
CA GLY A 123 22.02 -2.96 -13.50
C GLY A 123 21.52 -1.50 -13.35
N SER A 124 20.61 -1.23 -12.41
CA SER A 124 20.05 0.12 -12.18
C SER A 124 20.93 1.05 -11.34
N SER A 125 21.99 0.56 -10.70
CA SER A 125 22.93 1.37 -9.89
C SER A 125 24.31 0.70 -9.72
N MET A 126 25.15 1.24 -8.83
CA MET A 126 26.42 0.59 -8.43
C MET A 126 26.18 -0.79 -7.80
N ALA A 127 24.96 -1.08 -7.34
CA ALA A 127 24.54 -2.42 -6.97
C ALA A 127 24.01 -3.15 -8.22
N LEU A 128 24.62 -4.28 -8.55
CA LEU A 128 24.27 -5.09 -9.72
C LEU A 128 22.80 -5.59 -9.68
N VAL A 129 22.24 -5.74 -8.48
CA VAL A 129 20.86 -6.19 -8.24
C VAL A 129 20.22 -5.37 -7.12
N GLU A 130 19.07 -4.76 -7.41
CA GLU A 130 18.21 -4.10 -6.45
C GLU A 130 16.88 -4.84 -6.41
N GLY A 131 16.47 -5.29 -5.22
CA GLY A 131 15.16 -5.90 -5.03
C GLY A 131 14.31 -5.11 -4.06
N GLY A 132 13.01 -5.38 -4.05
CA GLY A 132 12.06 -4.69 -3.19
C GLY A 132 10.65 -5.19 -3.41
N THR A 133 9.68 -4.46 -2.88
CA THR A 133 8.25 -4.61 -3.17
C THR A 133 7.72 -3.32 -3.75
N GLU A 134 6.79 -3.43 -4.69
CA GLU A 134 5.95 -2.33 -5.15
C GLU A 134 4.47 -2.64 -4.87
N VAL A 135 3.76 -1.61 -4.42
CA VAL A 135 2.31 -1.62 -4.23
C VAL A 135 1.75 -0.39 -4.93
N VAL A 136 0.80 -0.60 -5.85
CA VAL A 136 0.09 0.47 -6.54
C VAL A 136 -1.40 0.30 -6.31
N LEU A 137 -2.01 1.29 -5.67
CA LEU A 137 -3.42 1.32 -5.34
C LEU A 137 -4.09 2.51 -6.02
N GLU A 138 -5.23 2.32 -6.66
CA GLU A 138 -6.14 3.43 -6.95
C GLU A 138 -7.22 3.46 -5.88
N ILE A 139 -7.41 4.62 -5.27
CA ILE A 139 -8.37 4.81 -4.20
C ILE A 139 -9.43 5.78 -4.70
N SER A 140 -10.70 5.40 -4.55
CA SER A 140 -11.84 6.29 -4.77
C SER A 140 -12.69 6.36 -3.51
N GLU A 141 -12.88 7.55 -2.98
CA GLU A 141 -13.80 7.83 -1.89
C GLU A 141 -15.10 8.40 -2.46
N TYR A 142 -16.21 7.74 -2.14
CA TYR A 142 -17.54 8.18 -2.52
C TYR A 142 -18.20 8.84 -1.32
N GLY A 143 -18.65 10.07 -1.54
CA GLY A 143 -19.50 10.81 -0.61
C GLY A 143 -20.98 10.53 -0.91
N VAL A 144 -21.72 11.57 -1.24
CA VAL A 144 -23.15 11.50 -1.56
C VAL A 144 -23.36 10.82 -2.93
N PRO A 145 -24.40 9.97 -3.09
CA PRO A 145 -24.75 9.40 -4.39
C PRO A 145 -24.88 10.48 -5.48
N GLY A 146 -24.39 10.21 -6.69
CA GLY A 146 -24.44 11.13 -7.83
C GLY A 146 -23.37 12.23 -7.84
N THR A 147 -22.47 12.27 -6.87
CA THR A 147 -21.30 13.16 -6.88
C THR A 147 -20.07 12.48 -7.46
N VAL A 148 -19.17 13.27 -8.07
CA VAL A 148 -17.89 12.75 -8.56
C VAL A 148 -17.04 12.30 -7.36
N PRO A 149 -16.59 11.04 -7.31
CA PRO A 149 -15.77 10.56 -6.19
C PRO A 149 -14.40 11.24 -6.20
N ARG A 150 -13.86 11.46 -5.00
CA ARG A 150 -12.45 11.83 -4.85
C ARG A 150 -11.60 10.63 -5.21
N ARG A 151 -10.67 10.78 -6.15
CA ARG A 151 -9.80 9.70 -6.63
C ARG A 151 -8.33 10.10 -6.60
N PHE A 152 -7.48 9.18 -6.19
CA PHE A 152 -6.03 9.32 -6.28
C PHE A 152 -5.34 7.95 -6.34
N VAL A 153 -4.08 7.95 -6.73
CA VAL A 153 -3.21 6.79 -6.76
C VAL A 153 -2.23 6.85 -5.59
N VAL A 154 -1.96 5.69 -4.99
CA VAL A 154 -0.87 5.47 -4.04
C VAL A 154 0.16 4.60 -4.73
N GLU A 155 1.38 5.09 -4.88
CA GLU A 155 2.53 4.32 -5.29
C GLU A 155 3.47 4.17 -4.09
N TRP A 156 3.64 2.96 -3.60
CA TRP A 156 4.50 2.64 -2.47
C TRP A 156 5.55 1.63 -2.87
N ARG A 157 6.80 1.88 -2.47
CA ARG A 157 7.93 0.99 -2.74
C ARG A 157 8.76 0.82 -1.48
N ASP A 158 9.27 -0.38 -1.26
CA ASP A 158 10.26 -0.62 -0.22
C ASP A 158 11.27 -1.68 -0.66
N GLY A 159 12.53 -1.28 -0.68
CA GLY A 159 13.63 -2.13 -1.10
C GLY A 159 14.92 -1.35 -1.29
N GLY A 160 15.90 -1.98 -1.92
CA GLY A 160 17.21 -1.36 -2.14
C GLY A 160 18.26 -2.37 -2.61
N PRO A 161 19.53 -1.93 -2.68
CA PRO A 161 20.66 -2.80 -2.99
C PRO A 161 20.68 -4.08 -2.14
N GLY A 162 20.72 -5.24 -2.79
CA GLY A 162 20.84 -6.54 -2.13
C GLY A 162 19.61 -6.99 -1.32
N VAL A 163 18.49 -6.26 -1.35
CA VAL A 163 17.25 -6.66 -0.67
C VAL A 163 16.54 -7.74 -1.48
N VAL A 164 16.20 -8.86 -0.84
CA VAL A 164 15.33 -9.90 -1.42
C VAL A 164 14.08 -9.99 -0.58
N LYS A 165 12.95 -9.55 -1.15
CA LYS A 165 11.62 -9.70 -0.54
C LYS A 165 10.85 -10.83 -1.23
N GLY A 166 10.27 -11.69 -0.40
CA GLY A 166 9.40 -12.77 -0.85
C GLY A 166 7.93 -12.40 -0.72
N VAL A 167 7.04 -13.26 -1.23
CA VAL A 167 5.58 -13.04 -1.18
C VAL A 167 5.01 -12.97 0.26
N ALA A 168 5.75 -13.46 1.25
CA ALA A 168 5.36 -13.45 2.66
C ALA A 168 5.26 -12.04 3.27
N SER A 169 5.96 -11.04 2.71
CA SER A 169 5.89 -9.64 3.20
C SER A 169 4.72 -8.86 2.60
N LEU A 170 4.05 -9.40 1.56
CA LEU A 170 3.05 -8.65 0.80
C LEU A 170 1.86 -8.17 1.65
N PRO A 171 1.32 -8.93 2.63
CA PRO A 171 0.28 -8.41 3.51
C PRO A 171 0.72 -7.19 4.33
N GLN A 172 2.00 -7.12 4.73
CA GLN A 172 2.57 -6.01 5.48
C GLN A 172 2.87 -4.81 4.56
N ASP A 173 3.44 -5.07 3.38
CA ASP A 173 3.68 -4.07 2.35
C ASP A 173 2.35 -3.40 1.92
N MET A 174 1.28 -4.19 1.78
CA MET A 174 -0.08 -3.70 1.54
C MET A 174 -0.60 -2.80 2.68
N GLN A 175 -0.40 -3.19 3.94
CA GLN A 175 -0.79 -2.37 5.09
C GLN A 175 -0.04 -1.03 5.13
N ALA A 176 1.25 -1.03 4.78
CA ALA A 176 2.06 0.17 4.72
C ALA A 176 1.57 1.13 3.62
N ALA A 177 1.27 0.61 2.43
CA ALA A 177 0.69 1.40 1.35
C ALA A 177 -0.69 1.98 1.73
N LEU A 178 -1.55 1.18 2.37
CA LEU A 178 -2.85 1.63 2.88
C LEU A 178 -2.69 2.72 3.96
N ALA A 179 -1.68 2.64 4.82
CA ALA A 179 -1.42 3.67 5.82
C ALA A 179 -1.07 5.02 5.17
N VAL A 180 -0.29 5.02 4.08
CA VAL A 180 0.02 6.23 3.30
C VAL A 180 -1.26 6.80 2.65
N GLY A 181 -2.03 5.95 1.97
CA GLY A 181 -3.20 6.39 1.22
C GLY A 181 -4.38 6.82 2.07
N LEU A 182 -4.68 6.06 3.12
CA LEU A 182 -5.88 6.27 3.95
C LEU A 182 -5.60 7.19 5.14
N GLN A 183 -4.34 7.33 5.55
CA GLN A 183 -3.87 8.19 6.63
C GLN A 183 -4.63 7.93 7.95
N PRO A 184 -4.45 6.75 8.56
CA PRO A 184 -5.09 6.46 9.84
C PRO A 184 -4.58 7.44 10.91
N PRO A 185 -5.43 7.76 11.89
CA PRO A 185 -5.05 8.63 12.99
C PRO A 185 -3.88 8.04 13.78
N ALA A 186 -2.95 8.90 14.23
CA ALA A 186 -1.86 8.48 15.11
C ALA A 186 -2.41 7.71 16.32
N ARG A 187 -1.76 6.60 16.67
CA ARG A 187 -2.21 5.71 17.74
C ARG A 187 -2.30 6.44 19.07
#